data_AF-A0A2N1TQ10-F1
#
_entry.id   AF-A0A2N1TQ10-F1
#
_cell.length_a   1.000
_cell.length_b   1.000
_cell.length_c   1.000
_cell.angle_alpha   90.00
_cell.angle_beta   90.00
_cell.angle_gamma   90.00
#
_symmetry.space_group_name_H-M   'P 1'
#
loop_
_entity.id
_entity.type
_entity.pdbx_description
1 polymer ?
#
loop_
_entity_poly.entity_id
_entity_poly.type
_entity_poly.pdbx_seq_one_letter_code
_entity_poly.pdbx_strand_id
1 'polypeptide(L)'
;MEWWHLYIILGVVAAGAGVGFYFLRKNLKQKVNDQQSLVNQHKVATSILVLEKRKDRVTNANMPKSVIDQIPKIYKIRKVPLVKAKIGPQVMDLLCDEAVFEKLPLRKTVRVDLAGIYIAAIKPGKK
;
A
#
# COMPACT_ATOMS: atom_id res chain seq x y z
N MET A 1 -41.99 23.44 26.97
CA MET A 1 -41.42 22.90 25.72
C MET A 1 -41.35 21.40 25.88
N GLU A 2 -42.34 20.70 25.35
CA GLU A 2 -42.48 19.25 25.48
C GLU A 2 -41.21 18.52 25.01
N TRP A 3 -40.60 17.71 25.87
CA TRP A 3 -39.34 17.00 25.60
C TRP A 3 -39.40 16.07 24.36
N TRP A 4 -40.59 15.73 23.91
CA TRP A 4 -40.84 14.96 22.68
C TRP A 4 -40.26 15.63 21.42
N HIS A 5 -40.32 16.95 21.32
CA HIS A 5 -39.80 17.66 20.14
C HIS A 5 -38.28 17.53 20.01
N LEU A 6 -37.55 17.45 21.13
CA LEU A 6 -36.11 17.24 21.13
C LEU A 6 -35.73 15.86 20.58
N TYR A 7 -36.50 14.81 20.92
CA TYR A 7 -36.25 13.45 20.39
C TYR A 7 -36.51 13.36 18.89
N ILE A 8 -37.54 14.04 18.38
CA ILE A 8 -37.82 14.09 16.93
C ILE A 8 -36.68 14.80 16.19
N ILE A 9 -36.26 15.97 16.66
CA ILE A 9 -35.18 16.74 16.04
C ILE A 9 -33.87 15.95 16.05
N LEU A 10 -33.55 15.28 17.17
CA LEU A 10 -32.37 14.42 17.27
C LEU A 10 -32.42 13.25 16.29
N GLY A 11 -33.58 12.62 16.12
CA GLY A 11 -33.79 11.52 15.17
C GLY A 11 -33.56 11.94 13.71
N VAL A 12 -34.07 13.10 13.31
CA VAL A 12 -33.88 13.63 11.94
C VAL A 12 -32.41 13.97 11.67
N VAL A 13 -31.72 14.60 12.63
CA VAL A 13 -30.30 14.95 12.50
C VAL A 13 -29.43 13.68 12.43
N ALA A 14 -29.71 12.68 13.26
CA ALA A 14 -28.99 11.41 13.24
C ALA A 14 -29.18 10.64 11.92
N ALA A 15 -30.40 10.62 11.39
CA ALA A 15 -30.70 10.01 10.09
C ALA A 15 -29.95 10.71 8.94
N GLY A 16 -29.95 12.05 8.93
CA GLY A 16 -29.22 12.84 7.94
C GLY A 16 -27.70 12.59 7.98
N ALA A 17 -27.12 12.58 9.18
CA ALA A 17 -25.70 12.27 9.38
C ALA A 17 -25.34 10.84 8.94
N GLY A 18 -26.20 9.86 9.22
CA GLY A 18 -26.01 8.47 8.84
C GLY A 18 -25.96 8.27 7.32
N VAL A 19 -26.89 8.89 6.57
CA VAL A 19 -26.92 8.81 5.10
C VAL A 19 -25.70 9.50 4.47
N GLY A 20 -25.33 10.69 4.96
CA GLY A 20 -24.13 11.40 4.50
C GLY A 20 -22.85 10.59 4.73
N PHE A 21 -22.70 10.01 5.92
CA PHE A 21 -21.54 9.17 6.25
C PHE A 21 -21.47 7.90 5.40
N TYR A 22 -22.61 7.25 5.14
CA TYR A 22 -22.67 6.06 4.29
C TYR A 22 -22.20 6.36 2.85
N PHE A 23 -22.65 7.48 2.28
CA PHE A 23 -22.27 7.87 0.92
C PHE A 23 -20.77 8.18 0.82
N LEU A 24 -20.23 8.95 1.76
CA LEU A 24 -18.79 9.24 1.81
C LEU A 24 -17.98 7.94 1.91
N ARG A 25 -18.38 7.02 2.81
CA ARG A 25 -17.70 5.74 3.00
C ARG A 25 -17.74 4.85 1.75
N LYS A 26 -18.83 4.85 0.98
CA LYS A 26 -18.94 4.09 -0.27
C LYS A 26 -17.98 4.61 -1.35
N ASN A 27 -17.88 5.92 -1.50
CA ASN A 27 -17.00 6.56 -2.49
C ASN A 27 -15.51 6.31 -2.21
N LEU A 28 -15.08 6.37 -0.93
CA LEU A 28 -13.68 6.08 -0.59
C LEU A 28 -13.31 4.63 -0.88
N LYS A 29 -14.20 3.68 -0.56
CA LYS A 29 -13.96 2.24 -0.81
C LYS A 29 -13.76 1.92 -2.29
N GLN A 30 -14.53 2.54 -3.19
CA GLN A 30 -14.40 2.30 -4.63
C GLN A 30 -13.04 2.75 -5.16
N LYS A 31 -12.60 3.97 -4.84
CA LYS A 31 -11.29 4.48 -5.28
C LYS A 31 -10.11 3.62 -4.82
N VAL A 32 -10.17 3.12 -3.58
CA VAL A 32 -9.13 2.23 -3.04
C VAL A 32 -9.13 0.89 -3.77
N ASN A 33 -10.30 0.32 -4.04
CA ASN A 33 -10.41 -0.96 -4.75
C ASN A 33 -9.94 -0.88 -6.21
N ASP A 34 -10.31 0.19 -6.91
CA ASP A 34 -9.90 0.39 -8.31
C ASP A 34 -8.38 0.49 -8.40
N GLN A 35 -7.76 1.26 -7.50
CA GLN A 35 -6.32 1.37 -7.41
C GLN A 35 -5.65 0.03 -7.10
N GLN A 36 -6.21 -0.74 -6.16
CA GLN A 36 -5.69 -2.07 -5.81
C GLN A 36 -5.82 -3.06 -6.98
N SER A 37 -6.88 -2.96 -7.78
CA SER A 37 -7.10 -3.82 -8.94
C SER A 37 -6.05 -3.61 -10.03
N LEU A 38 -5.69 -2.35 -10.30
CA LEU A 38 -4.64 -2.01 -11.27
C LEU A 38 -3.27 -2.52 -10.80
N VAL A 39 -2.96 -2.36 -9.51
CA VAL A 39 -1.73 -2.92 -8.91
C VAL A 39 -1.70 -4.44 -9.04
N ASN A 40 -2.84 -5.11 -8.89
CA ASN A 40 -2.93 -6.56 -9.02
C ASN A 40 -2.78 -7.06 -10.47
N GLN A 41 -3.26 -6.31 -11.46
CA GLN A 41 -3.15 -6.68 -12.87
C GLN A 41 -1.71 -6.62 -13.39
N HIS A 42 -0.90 -5.69 -12.88
CA HIS A 42 0.50 -5.53 -13.28
C HIS A 42 1.50 -6.32 -12.44
N LYS A 43 1.05 -7.38 -11.75
CA LYS A 43 1.93 -8.25 -10.95
C LYS A 43 2.77 -9.15 -11.86
N VAL A 44 4.08 -9.00 -11.79
CA VAL A 44 5.06 -9.85 -12.46
C VAL A 44 5.82 -10.66 -11.42
N ALA A 45 5.80 -11.99 -11.56
CA ALA A 45 6.53 -12.88 -10.66
C ALA A 45 8.02 -12.89 -11.01
N THR A 46 8.85 -12.37 -10.11
CA THR A 46 10.29 -12.24 -10.32
C THR A 46 11.06 -12.84 -9.14
N SER A 47 12.15 -13.55 -9.43
CA SER A 47 13.10 -13.99 -8.41
C SER A 47 14.07 -12.87 -8.07
N ILE A 48 14.10 -12.48 -6.80
CA ILE A 48 14.97 -11.42 -6.30
C ILE A 48 15.87 -11.94 -5.19
N LEU A 49 17.11 -11.45 -5.13
CA LEU A 49 18.00 -11.67 -4.00
C LEU A 49 17.87 -10.49 -3.05
N VAL A 50 17.32 -10.73 -1.86
CA VAL A 50 17.15 -9.69 -0.83
C VAL A 50 18.50 -9.44 -0.16
N LEU A 51 19.06 -8.26 -0.35
CA LEU A 51 20.36 -7.89 0.24
C LEU A 51 20.17 -7.31 1.64
N GLU A 52 19.29 -6.32 1.76
CA GLU A 52 19.13 -5.52 2.96
C GLU A 52 17.67 -5.08 3.13
N LYS A 53 17.24 -4.94 4.39
CA LYS A 53 15.94 -4.40 4.78
C LYS A 53 16.16 -3.15 5.62
N ARG A 54 15.57 -2.02 5.21
CA ARG A 54 15.66 -0.76 5.97
C ARG A 54 14.35 0.00 5.93
N LYS A 55 14.03 0.76 6.97
CA LYS A 55 12.88 1.69 6.99
C LYS A 55 13.40 3.10 6.77
N ASP A 56 13.17 3.66 5.58
CA ASP A 56 13.72 4.95 5.16
C ASP A 56 12.72 5.70 4.26
N ARG A 57 13.05 6.95 3.89
CA ARG A 57 12.24 7.75 2.96
C ARG A 57 12.46 7.32 1.53
N VAL A 58 11.39 7.41 0.73
CA VAL A 58 11.43 7.13 -0.72
C VAL A 58 12.44 8.01 -1.45
N THR A 59 12.71 9.22 -0.94
CA THR A 59 13.68 10.16 -1.52
C THR A 59 15.13 9.67 -1.44
N ASN A 60 15.44 8.80 -0.48
CA ASN A 60 16.78 8.23 -0.27
C ASN A 60 16.93 6.85 -0.93
N ALA A 61 15.87 6.37 -1.60
CA ALA A 61 15.85 5.07 -2.24
C ALA A 61 16.49 5.14 -3.63
N ASN A 62 17.26 4.10 -3.99
CA ASN A 62 17.77 3.92 -5.34
C ASN A 62 16.66 3.32 -6.24
N MET A 63 15.69 4.17 -6.58
CA MET A 63 14.54 3.86 -7.45
C MET A 63 14.52 4.78 -8.67
N PRO A 64 13.90 4.37 -9.80
CA PRO A 64 13.70 5.24 -10.95
C PRO A 64 12.89 6.48 -10.59
N LYS A 65 13.38 7.67 -10.97
CA LYS A 65 12.73 8.96 -10.67
C LYS A 65 11.29 9.02 -11.16
N SER A 66 10.99 8.43 -12.31
CA SER A 66 9.64 8.35 -12.89
C SER A 66 8.61 7.71 -11.96
N VAL A 67 9.02 6.77 -11.11
CA VAL A 67 8.12 6.09 -10.17
C VAL A 67 8.08 6.81 -8.83
N ILE A 68 9.20 7.39 -8.40
CA ILE A 68 9.23 8.28 -7.22
C ILE A 68 8.25 9.44 -7.42
N ASP A 69 8.21 10.05 -8.60
CA ASP A 69 7.34 11.19 -8.88
C ASP A 69 5.86 10.84 -8.77
N GLN A 70 5.47 9.63 -9.18
CA GLN A 70 4.09 9.11 -9.09
C GLN A 70 3.63 8.79 -7.66
N ILE A 71 4.57 8.59 -6.72
CA ILE A 71 4.21 8.29 -5.33
C ILE A 71 3.54 9.51 -4.67
N PRO A 72 2.42 9.32 -3.95
CA PRO A 72 1.75 10.42 -3.27
C PRO A 72 2.65 11.08 -2.22
N LYS A 73 2.56 12.40 -2.07
CA LYS A 73 3.45 13.20 -1.21
C LYS A 73 3.52 12.70 0.24
N ILE A 74 2.42 12.16 0.77
CA ILE A 74 2.36 11.59 2.12
C ILE A 74 3.34 10.42 2.32
N TYR A 75 3.50 9.56 1.32
CA TYR A 75 4.42 8.41 1.38
C TYR A 75 5.89 8.81 1.20
N LYS A 76 6.15 9.96 0.56
CA LYS A 76 7.51 10.50 0.40
C LYS A 76 8.09 11.00 1.72
N ILE A 77 7.24 11.51 2.61
CA ILE A 77 7.65 12.16 3.87
C ILE A 77 7.85 11.13 4.99
N ARG A 78 7.01 10.08 5.00
CA ARG A 78 7.04 9.02 6.02
C ARG A 78 8.19 8.02 5.76
N LYS A 79 8.73 7.44 6.82
CA LYS A 79 9.63 6.28 6.72
C LYS A 79 8.80 5.06 6.30
N VAL A 80 9.13 4.49 5.14
CA VAL A 80 8.45 3.33 4.56
C VAL A 80 9.38 2.10 4.56
N PRO A 81 8.83 0.88 4.54
CA PRO A 81 9.65 -0.33 4.48
C PRO A 81 10.27 -0.47 3.09
N LEU A 82 11.59 -0.44 3.03
CA LEU A 82 12.39 -0.59 1.82
C LEU A 82 13.23 -1.85 1.87
N VAL A 83 13.30 -2.55 0.74
CA VAL A 83 14.07 -3.76 0.57
C VAL A 83 15.04 -3.55 -0.57
N LYS A 84 16.34 -3.49 -0.26
CA LYS A 84 17.38 -3.48 -1.29
C LYS A 84 17.48 -4.89 -1.85
N ALA A 85 17.14 -5.05 -3.12
CA ALA A 85 17.12 -6.34 -3.77
C ALA A 85 17.87 -6.30 -5.10
N LYS A 86 18.52 -7.42 -5.42
CA LYS A 86 19.12 -7.65 -6.72
C LYS A 86 18.12 -8.41 -7.59
N ILE A 87 17.68 -7.77 -8.67
CA ILE A 87 16.82 -8.35 -9.72
C ILE A 87 17.74 -8.64 -10.91
N GLY A 88 18.06 -9.91 -11.11
CA GLY A 88 19.03 -10.33 -12.14
C GLY A 88 20.38 -9.62 -11.95
N PRO A 89 20.85 -8.78 -12.91
CA PRO A 89 22.09 -8.03 -12.77
C PRO A 89 21.97 -6.72 -11.97
N GLN A 90 20.78 -6.13 -11.87
CA GLN A 90 20.58 -4.79 -11.32
C GLN A 90 20.22 -4.83 -9.82
N VAL A 91 20.75 -3.87 -9.05
CA VAL A 91 20.41 -3.67 -7.62
C VAL A 91 19.54 -2.43 -7.50
N MET A 92 18.36 -2.57 -6.90
CA MET A 92 17.44 -1.46 -6.66
C MET A 92 16.76 -1.58 -5.30
N ASP A 93 16.27 -0.45 -4.78
CA ASP A 93 15.45 -0.44 -3.58
C ASP A 93 13.97 -0.64 -3.97
N LEU A 94 13.30 -1.61 -3.35
CA LEU A 94 11.89 -1.93 -3.58
C LEU A 94 11.04 -1.51 -2.38
N LEU A 95 9.83 -1.01 -2.62
CA LEU A 95 8.84 -0.77 -1.57
C LEU A 95 8.09 -2.06 -1.22
N CYS A 96 7.71 -2.21 0.04
CA CYS A 96 6.82 -3.31 0.44
C CYS A 96 5.96 -2.90 1.63
N ASP A 97 4.87 -3.64 1.84
CA ASP A 97 4.06 -3.52 3.05
C ASP A 97 4.78 -4.13 4.25
N GLU A 98 4.40 -3.68 5.44
CA GLU A 98 4.99 -4.14 6.70
C GLU A 98 4.84 -5.66 6.90
N ALA A 99 3.68 -6.22 6.54
CA ALA A 99 3.43 -7.66 6.62
C ALA A 99 4.33 -8.49 5.67
N VAL A 100 4.74 -7.92 4.53
CA VAL A 100 5.67 -8.55 3.59
C VAL A 100 7.11 -8.35 4.07
N PHE A 101 7.42 -7.16 4.56
CA PHE A 101 8.72 -6.78 5.09
C PHE A 101 9.18 -7.74 6.19
N GLU A 102 8.32 -8.12 7.12
CA GLU A 102 8.66 -9.06 8.20
C GLU A 102 8.97 -10.47 7.67
N LYS A 103 8.18 -10.95 6.70
CA LYS A 103 8.28 -12.32 6.17
C LYS A 103 9.45 -12.55 5.21
N LEU A 104 10.02 -11.49 4.63
CA LEU A 104 11.13 -11.63 3.70
C LEU A 104 12.40 -12.15 4.41
N PRO A 105 13.11 -13.16 3.91
CA PRO A 105 14.42 -13.53 4.48
C PRO A 105 15.50 -12.55 4.00
N LEU A 106 16.48 -12.24 4.88
CA LEU A 106 17.68 -11.50 4.50
C LEU A 106 18.69 -12.41 3.80
N ARG A 107 19.39 -11.89 2.79
CA ARG A 107 20.46 -12.58 2.03
C ARG A 107 20.04 -13.90 1.37
N LYS A 108 18.75 -14.06 1.06
CA LYS A 108 18.22 -15.24 0.37
C LYS A 108 17.49 -14.84 -0.90
N THR A 109 17.52 -15.73 -1.89
CA THR A 109 16.75 -15.60 -3.12
C THR A 109 15.31 -16.04 -2.86
N VAL A 110 14.36 -15.17 -3.15
CA VAL A 110 12.92 -15.45 -3.02
C VAL A 110 12.18 -15.04 -4.28
N ARG A 111 11.12 -15.77 -4.60
CA ARG A 111 10.18 -15.37 -5.65
C ARG A 111 9.14 -14.44 -5.04
N VAL A 112 8.95 -13.29 -5.67
CA VAL A 112 7.97 -12.30 -5.24
C VAL A 112 7.18 -11.81 -6.43
N ASP A 113 5.97 -11.34 -6.17
CA ASP A 113 5.17 -10.61 -7.16
C ASP A 113 5.50 -9.13 -7.06
N LEU A 114 6.10 -8.59 -8.13
CA LEU A 114 6.45 -7.19 -8.28
C LEU A 114 5.37 -6.47 -9.09
N ALA A 115 4.89 -5.35 -8.58
CA ALA A 115 4.15 -4.35 -9.32
C ALA A 115 5.06 -3.12 -9.50
N GLY A 116 5.87 -3.12 -10.55
CA GLY A 116 6.93 -2.12 -10.73
C GLY A 116 7.97 -2.18 -9.61
N ILE A 117 8.04 -1.14 -8.78
CA ILE A 117 8.96 -1.06 -7.62
C ILE A 117 8.35 -1.58 -6.31
N TYR A 118 7.10 -2.03 -6.33
CA TYR A 118 6.38 -2.48 -5.14
C TYR A 118 6.29 -4.01 -5.07
N ILE A 119 6.65 -4.58 -3.93
CA ILE A 119 6.52 -6.01 -3.63
C ILE A 119 5.11 -6.25 -3.07
N ALA A 120 4.26 -6.87 -3.89
CA ALA A 120 2.87 -7.09 -3.51
C ALA A 120 2.66 -8.37 -2.70
N ALA A 121 3.41 -9.45 -3.00
CA ALA A 121 3.31 -10.70 -2.27
C ALA A 121 4.59 -11.52 -2.38
N ILE A 122 4.87 -12.34 -1.37
CA ILE A 122 5.89 -13.39 -1.46
C ILE A 122 5.21 -14.61 -2.05
N LYS A 123 5.74 -15.14 -3.14
CA LYS A 123 5.32 -16.44 -3.64
C LYS A 123 6.12 -17.51 -2.92
N PRO A 124 5.48 -18.44 -2.18
CA PRO A 124 6.20 -19.60 -1.68
C PRO A 124 6.75 -20.33 -2.90
N GLY A 125 8.08 -20.52 -2.95
CA GLY A 125 8.67 -21.42 -3.93
C GLY A 125 7.99 -22.78 -3.76
N LYS A 126 7.56 -23.40 -4.87
CA LYS A 126 7.21 -24.82 -4.85
C LYS A 126 8.38 -25.55 -4.17
N LYS A 127 8.09 -26.23 -3.05
CA LYS A 127 9.02 -27.16 -2.43
C LYS A 127 9.44 -28.21 -3.46
#